data_AF-A0A3N7GY81-F1
#
_entry.id   AF-A0A3N7GY81-F1
#
_cell.length_a   1.000
_cell.length_b   1.000
_cell.length_c   1.000
_cell.angle_alpha   90.00
_cell.angle_beta   90.00
_cell.angle_gamma   90.00
#
_symmetry.space_group_name_H-M   'P 1'
#
loop_
_entity.id
_entity.type
_entity.pdbx_description
1 polymer ?
#
loop_
_entity_poly.entity_id
_entity_poly.type
_entity_poly.pdbx_seq_one_letter_code
_entity_poly.pdbx_strand_id
1 'polypeptide(L)'
;MRPKLFALLFLLTAVFLQAQKMGVVDTNYILDRLPDYKSASQRLDAQVRTWQTELQNMQDKYEKMRSAFENEKVLLVGEQLRLREAELKSAEQELKNLIAARFGNTGEINKLRANLVTPFQDQIWNAIKTVADRYSLGIVLDKSNNISVILLDKKFDYTDRVLDILLKDQKNKPKQEASATENAGRPVIENKKRPAADAKSRFQMETMETKSTK
;
A
#
# COMPACT_ATOMS: atom_id res chain seq x y z
N MET A 1 69.41 8.98 -8.05
CA MET A 1 68.02 9.40 -8.38
C MET A 1 67.81 10.84 -7.91
N ARG A 2 67.32 11.74 -8.75
CA ARG A 2 67.22 13.17 -8.44
C ARG A 2 66.07 13.39 -7.43
N PRO A 3 66.31 13.86 -6.20
CA PRO A 3 65.27 13.98 -5.16
C PRO A 3 64.14 14.93 -5.57
N LYS A 4 64.42 15.88 -6.46
CA LYS A 4 63.45 16.82 -7.04
C LYS A 4 62.35 16.14 -7.87
N LEU A 5 62.63 14.99 -8.50
CA LEU A 5 61.65 14.25 -9.31
C LEU A 5 60.64 13.51 -8.42
N PHE A 6 61.10 12.96 -7.28
CA PHE A 6 60.22 12.35 -6.28
C PHE A 6 59.33 13.39 -5.59
N ALA A 7 59.87 14.57 -5.28
CA ALA A 7 59.08 15.65 -4.71
C ALA A 7 57.98 16.15 -5.67
N LEU A 8 58.26 16.25 -6.98
CA LEU A 8 57.27 16.64 -7.98
C LEU A 8 56.18 15.57 -8.17
N LEU A 9 56.56 14.29 -8.15
CA LEU A 9 55.61 13.18 -8.23
C LEU A 9 54.71 13.10 -6.98
N PHE A 10 55.26 13.36 -5.79
CA PHE A 10 54.50 13.42 -4.54
C PHE A 10 53.56 14.64 -4.48
N LEU A 11 53.97 15.78 -5.07
CA LEU A 11 53.10 16.95 -5.18
C LEU A 11 51.94 16.71 -6.16
N LEU A 12 52.15 15.95 -7.24
CA LEU A 12 51.11 15.60 -8.19
C LEU A 12 50.06 14.64 -7.58
N THR A 13 50.46 13.72 -6.70
CA THR A 13 49.53 12.77 -6.06
C THR A 13 48.71 13.41 -4.93
N ALA A 14 49.21 14.48 -4.29
CA ALA A 14 48.50 15.18 -3.22
C ALA A 14 47.23 15.93 -3.70
N VAL A 15 47.12 16.24 -4.99
CA VAL A 15 45.97 16.97 -5.57
C VAL A 15 44.72 16.08 -5.73
N PHE A 16 44.86 14.76 -5.60
CA PHE A 16 43.76 13.80 -5.83
C PHE A 16 42.93 13.41 -4.61
N LEU A 17 43.16 14.01 -3.42
CA LEU A 17 42.28 13.77 -2.27
C LEU A 17 40.98 14.57 -2.37
N GLN A 18 40.06 14.13 -3.23
CA GLN A 18 38.65 14.55 -3.19
C GLN A 18 37.95 13.75 -2.09
N ALA A 19 37.83 14.31 -0.88
CA ALA A 19 37.00 13.70 0.16
C ALA A 19 35.53 13.69 -0.30
N GLN A 20 34.91 12.51 -0.35
CA GLN A 20 33.49 12.38 -0.68
C GLN A 20 32.67 13.10 0.39
N LYS A 21 31.92 14.14 0.00
CA LYS A 21 31.00 14.83 0.91
C LYS A 21 29.82 13.90 1.20
N MET A 22 29.56 13.69 2.49
CA MET A 22 28.46 12.85 2.96
C MET A 22 27.41 13.73 3.64
N GLY A 23 26.14 13.37 3.45
CA GLY A 23 25.01 13.92 4.19
C GLY A 23 24.23 12.84 4.91
N VAL A 24 23.53 13.22 5.98
CA VAL A 24 22.56 12.38 6.67
C VAL A 24 21.18 13.00 6.56
N VAL A 25 20.16 12.16 6.38
CA VAL A 25 18.75 12.55 6.36
C VAL A 25 17.94 11.66 7.30
N ASP A 26 16.82 12.20 7.77
CA ASP A 26 15.82 11.51 8.58
C ASP A 26 14.50 11.43 7.82
N THR A 27 14.31 10.36 7.08
CA THR A 27 13.07 10.10 6.33
C THR A 27 11.84 10.01 7.24
N ASN A 28 11.94 9.42 8.43
CA ASN A 28 10.81 9.34 9.37
C ASN A 28 10.37 10.75 9.82
N TYR A 29 11.33 11.60 10.21
CA TYR A 29 11.08 12.99 10.56
C TYR A 29 10.43 13.79 9.42
N ILE A 30 10.85 13.52 8.18
CA ILE A 30 10.29 14.15 6.98
C ILE A 30 8.83 13.70 6.81
N LEU A 31 8.57 12.39 6.79
CA LEU A 31 7.22 11.82 6.61
C LEU A 31 6.23 12.36 7.64
N ASP A 32 6.63 12.43 8.92
CA ASP A 32 5.80 12.95 10.02
C ASP A 32 5.38 14.42 9.84
N ARG A 33 6.14 15.19 9.05
CA ARG A 33 5.89 16.61 8.77
C ARG A 33 5.21 16.88 7.44
N LEU A 34 4.96 15.85 6.63
CA LEU A 34 4.24 15.99 5.36
C LEU A 34 2.72 15.91 5.59
N PRO A 35 1.95 16.99 5.32
CA PRO A 35 0.50 16.99 5.50
C PRO A 35 -0.23 15.90 4.69
N ASP A 36 0.18 15.68 3.44
CA ASP A 36 -0.42 14.65 2.58
C ASP A 36 -0.18 13.23 3.14
N TYR A 37 1.02 12.96 3.67
CA TYR A 37 1.33 11.68 4.31
C TYR A 37 0.47 11.47 5.55
N LYS A 38 0.37 12.49 6.40
CA LYS A 38 -0.49 12.45 7.59
C LYS A 38 -1.96 12.19 7.24
N SER A 39 -2.47 12.86 6.21
CA SER A 39 -3.84 12.64 5.70
C SER A 39 -4.02 11.21 5.16
N ALA A 40 -3.06 10.68 4.40
CA ALA A 40 -3.10 9.31 3.92
C ALA A 40 -3.03 8.28 5.06
N SER A 41 -2.18 8.53 6.07
CA SER A 41 -2.07 7.69 7.27
C SER A 41 -3.37 7.67 8.06
N GLN A 42 -4.04 8.81 8.22
CA GLN A 42 -5.36 8.88 8.85
C GLN A 42 -6.42 8.06 8.10
N ARG A 43 -6.40 8.07 6.76
CA ARG A 43 -7.31 7.25 5.95
C ARG A 43 -7.03 5.75 6.14
N LEU A 44 -5.76 5.35 6.18
CA LEU A 44 -5.38 3.98 6.48
C LEU A 44 -5.87 3.56 7.87
N ASP A 45 -5.64 4.39 8.89
CA ASP A 45 -6.06 4.10 10.26
C ASP A 45 -7.59 3.97 10.37
N ALA A 46 -8.34 4.82 9.66
CA ALA A 46 -9.79 4.73 9.60
C ALA A 46 -10.25 3.40 8.97
N GLN A 47 -9.60 2.99 7.87
CA GLN A 47 -9.90 1.71 7.22
C GLN A 47 -9.61 0.52 8.14
N VAL A 48 -8.49 0.55 8.86
CA VAL A 48 -8.11 -0.48 9.84
C VAL A 48 -9.14 -0.59 10.96
N ARG A 49 -9.62 0.55 11.50
CA ARG A 49 -10.68 0.56 12.52
C ARG A 49 -11.99 -0.01 12.02
N THR A 50 -12.34 0.26 10.76
CA THR A 50 -13.53 -0.33 10.12
C THR A 50 -13.42 -1.85 10.06
N TRP A 51 -12.28 -2.40 9.63
CA TRP A 51 -12.06 -3.84 9.61
C TRP A 51 -12.03 -4.47 11.00
N GLN A 52 -11.46 -3.78 11.99
CA GLN A 52 -11.49 -4.24 13.39
C GLN A 52 -12.92 -4.32 13.92
N THR A 53 -13.77 -3.34 13.58
CA THR A 53 -15.18 -3.32 13.97
C THR A 53 -15.97 -4.44 13.26
N GLU A 54 -15.73 -4.64 11.96
CA GLU A 54 -16.31 -5.74 11.18
C GLU A 54 -15.94 -7.10 11.81
N LEU A 55 -14.66 -7.27 12.15
CA LEU A 55 -14.16 -8.49 12.77
C LEU A 55 -14.78 -8.74 14.15
N GLN A 56 -14.88 -7.70 14.99
CA GLN A 56 -15.52 -7.82 16.30
C GLN A 56 -16.98 -8.25 16.19
N ASN A 57 -17.73 -7.64 15.26
CA ASN A 57 -19.13 -7.99 15.04
C ASN A 57 -19.30 -9.45 14.58
N MET A 58 -18.40 -9.93 13.71
CA MET A 58 -18.41 -11.33 13.27
C MET A 58 -18.04 -12.30 14.40
N GLN A 59 -17.04 -11.94 15.22
CA GLN A 59 -16.68 -12.71 16.40
C GLN A 59 -17.85 -12.82 17.39
N ASP A 60 -18.51 -11.70 17.70
CA ASP A 60 -19.65 -11.67 18.62
C ASP A 60 -20.82 -12.51 18.10
N LYS A 61 -21.06 -12.46 16.79
CA LYS A 61 -22.07 -13.31 16.14
C LYS A 61 -21.72 -14.79 16.26
N TYR A 62 -20.46 -15.15 15.98
CA TYR A 62 -19.98 -16.52 16.10
C TYR A 62 -20.11 -17.06 17.53
N GLU A 63 -19.70 -16.29 18.54
CA GLU A 63 -19.79 -16.72 19.94
C GLU A 63 -21.25 -16.90 20.40
N LYS A 64 -22.16 -16.03 19.95
CA LYS A 64 -23.61 -16.21 20.21
C LYS A 64 -24.15 -17.49 19.57
N MET A 65 -23.80 -17.77 18.31
CA MET A 65 -24.20 -19.00 17.62
C MET A 65 -23.63 -20.24 18.32
N ARG A 66 -22.35 -20.18 18.72
CA ARG A 66 -21.67 -21.25 19.45
C ARG A 66 -22.35 -21.52 20.79
N SER A 67 -22.61 -20.48 21.57
CA SER A 67 -23.27 -20.62 22.87
C SER A 67 -24.69 -21.19 22.74
N ALA A 68 -25.47 -20.73 21.76
CA ALA A 68 -26.79 -21.28 21.48
C ALA A 68 -26.72 -22.76 21.08
N PHE A 69 -25.77 -23.14 20.23
CA PHE A 69 -25.54 -24.53 19.85
C PHE A 69 -25.21 -25.40 21.06
N GLU A 70 -24.31 -24.98 21.94
CA GLU A 70 -23.93 -25.73 23.14
C GLU A 70 -25.11 -25.98 24.10
N ASN A 71 -26.02 -25.00 24.22
CA ASN A 71 -27.22 -25.12 25.05
C ASN A 71 -28.28 -26.05 24.43
N GLU A 72 -28.42 -26.02 23.09
CA GLU A 72 -29.45 -26.77 22.37
C GLU A 72 -28.99 -28.18 21.96
N LYS A 73 -27.68 -28.46 21.88
CA LYS A 73 -27.13 -29.68 21.24
C LYS A 73 -27.72 -30.99 21.76
N VAL A 74 -28.06 -31.06 23.05
CA VAL A 74 -28.63 -32.26 23.68
C VAL A 74 -30.04 -32.57 23.21
N LEU A 75 -30.73 -31.58 22.63
CA LEU A 75 -32.07 -31.69 22.06
C LEU A 75 -32.03 -31.95 20.55
N LEU A 76 -30.87 -31.83 19.90
CA LEU A 76 -30.72 -31.98 18.45
C LEU A 76 -30.31 -33.42 18.11
N VAL A 77 -30.90 -33.99 17.05
CA VAL A 77 -30.57 -35.33 16.56
C VAL A 77 -30.51 -35.36 15.03
N GLY A 78 -29.75 -36.33 14.50
CA GLY A 78 -29.68 -36.61 13.06
C GLY A 78 -29.31 -35.39 12.23
N GLU A 79 -30.15 -35.05 11.25
CA GLU A 79 -29.87 -33.99 10.28
C GLU A 79 -29.86 -32.58 10.89
N GLN A 80 -30.67 -32.33 11.92
CA GLN A 80 -30.72 -31.01 12.56
C GLN A 80 -29.40 -30.67 13.27
N LEU A 81 -28.80 -31.65 13.94
CA LEU A 81 -27.49 -31.51 14.57
C LEU A 81 -26.42 -31.21 13.51
N ARG A 82 -26.40 -32.00 12.43
CA ARG A 82 -25.43 -31.86 11.33
C ARG A 82 -25.52 -30.49 10.65
N LEU A 83 -26.72 -29.96 10.44
CA LEU A 83 -26.93 -28.64 9.85
C LEU A 83 -26.39 -27.52 10.76
N ARG A 84 -26.65 -27.58 12.08
CA ARG A 84 -26.14 -26.58 13.03
C ARG A 84 -24.62 -26.62 13.16
N GLU A 85 -24.02 -27.81 13.16
CA GLU A 85 -22.56 -27.96 13.15
C GLU A 85 -21.93 -27.37 11.87
N ALA A 86 -22.55 -27.61 10.71
CA ALA A 86 -22.11 -27.06 9.43
C ALA A 86 -22.21 -25.53 9.42
N GLU A 87 -23.28 -24.97 9.97
CA GLU A 87 -23.46 -23.52 10.09
C GLU A 87 -22.37 -22.89 10.98
N LEU A 88 -22.10 -23.48 12.14
CA LEU A 88 -21.05 -23.00 13.05
C LEU A 88 -19.66 -23.09 12.40
N LYS A 89 -19.38 -24.19 11.69
CA LYS A 89 -18.12 -24.37 10.95
C LYS A 89 -17.98 -23.36 9.80
N SER A 90 -19.08 -23.06 9.10
CA SER A 90 -19.08 -22.02 8.05
C SER A 90 -18.75 -20.65 8.64
N ALA A 91 -19.40 -20.27 9.74
CA ALA A 91 -19.15 -19.00 10.42
C ALA A 91 -17.70 -18.89 10.93
N GLU A 92 -17.14 -19.97 11.49
CA GLU A 92 -15.73 -20.02 11.89
C GLU A 92 -14.79 -19.83 10.70
N GLN A 93 -15.09 -20.48 9.57
CA GLN A 93 -14.27 -20.39 8.37
C GLN A 93 -14.34 -19.00 7.73
N GLU A 94 -15.52 -18.39 7.69
CA GLU A 94 -15.71 -17.01 7.20
C GLU A 94 -14.89 -16.03 8.03
N LEU A 95 -14.91 -16.16 9.35
CA LEU A 95 -14.09 -15.35 10.26
C LEU A 95 -12.59 -15.50 9.96
N LYS A 96 -12.09 -16.74 9.87
CA LYS A 96 -10.68 -17.01 9.53
C LYS A 96 -10.30 -16.43 8.17
N ASN A 97 -11.17 -16.57 7.18
CA ASN A 97 -10.97 -16.04 5.84
C ASN A 97 -10.89 -14.51 5.84
N LEU A 98 -11.78 -13.85 6.59
CA LEU A 98 -11.75 -12.39 6.71
C LEU A 98 -10.45 -11.90 7.37
N ILE A 99 -10.03 -12.54 8.47
CA ILE A 99 -8.76 -12.21 9.13
C ILE A 99 -7.59 -12.35 8.14
N ALA A 100 -7.52 -13.46 7.42
CA ALA A 100 -6.47 -13.69 6.42
C ALA A 100 -6.53 -12.69 5.26
N ALA A 101 -7.72 -12.37 4.76
CA ALA A 101 -7.92 -11.43 3.66
C ALA A 101 -7.51 -9.99 4.04
N ARG A 102 -7.83 -9.55 5.25
CA ARG A 102 -7.51 -8.18 5.71
C ARG A 102 -6.09 -8.07 6.27
N PHE A 103 -5.70 -8.98 7.17
CA PHE A 103 -4.50 -8.89 8.00
C PHE A 103 -3.46 -9.99 7.76
N GLY A 104 -3.72 -10.93 6.85
CA GLY A 104 -2.74 -11.94 6.47
C GLY A 104 -1.50 -11.37 5.79
N ASN A 105 -0.50 -12.22 5.53
CA ASN A 105 0.76 -11.80 4.92
C ASN A 105 0.57 -11.07 3.56
N THR A 106 -0.38 -11.54 2.74
CA THR A 106 -0.77 -10.92 1.47
C THR A 106 -2.07 -10.12 1.57
N GLY A 107 -2.50 -9.84 2.81
CA GLY A 107 -3.76 -9.17 3.12
C GLY A 107 -3.80 -7.73 2.65
N GLU A 108 -5.01 -7.18 2.61
CA GLU A 108 -5.28 -5.83 2.14
C GLU A 108 -4.52 -4.75 2.92
N ILE A 109 -4.27 -4.95 4.22
CA ILE A 109 -3.52 -3.99 5.03
C ILE A 109 -2.10 -3.75 4.49
N ASN A 110 -1.43 -4.79 4.01
CA ASN A 110 -0.07 -4.69 3.50
C ASN A 110 -0.06 -3.99 2.13
N LYS A 111 -1.07 -4.26 1.29
CA LYS A 111 -1.25 -3.55 0.02
C LYS A 111 -1.52 -2.06 0.24
N LEU A 112 -2.40 -1.71 1.17
CA LEU A 112 -2.69 -0.31 1.49
C LEU A 112 -1.48 0.41 2.07
N ARG A 113 -0.71 -0.23 2.97
CA ARG A 113 0.54 0.34 3.49
C ARG A 113 1.55 0.59 2.38
N ALA A 114 1.75 -0.39 1.48
CA ALA A 114 2.66 -0.22 0.35
C ALA A 114 2.20 0.94 -0.56
N ASN A 115 0.92 0.97 -0.94
CA ASN A 115 0.36 2.04 -1.77
C ASN A 115 0.45 3.42 -1.12
N LEU A 116 0.37 3.47 0.22
CA LEU A 116 0.57 4.71 0.96
C LEU A 116 2.02 5.15 0.89
N VAL A 117 2.99 4.28 1.19
CA VAL A 117 4.39 4.68 1.39
C VAL A 117 5.15 4.89 0.08
N THR A 118 4.91 4.08 -0.95
CA THR A 118 5.60 4.15 -2.25
C THR A 118 5.65 5.56 -2.86
N PRO A 119 4.54 6.30 -3.05
CA PRO A 119 4.59 7.61 -3.68
C PRO A 119 5.42 8.62 -2.88
N PHE A 120 5.43 8.53 -1.54
CA PHE A 120 6.25 9.43 -0.72
C PHE A 120 7.73 9.06 -0.76
N GLN A 121 8.07 7.77 -0.89
CA GLN A 121 9.46 7.36 -1.12
C GLN A 121 10.02 7.98 -2.40
N ASP A 122 9.25 7.94 -3.49
CA ASP A 122 9.67 8.53 -4.78
C ASP A 122 9.85 10.05 -4.67
N GLN A 123 8.93 10.73 -3.98
CA GLN A 123 9.05 12.17 -3.75
C GLN A 123 10.30 12.50 -2.91
N ILE A 124 10.51 11.77 -1.82
CA ILE A 124 11.66 11.96 -0.92
C ILE A 124 12.96 11.66 -1.67
N TRP A 125 13.01 10.61 -2.48
CA TRP A 125 14.17 10.28 -3.32
C TRP A 125 14.54 11.44 -4.25
N ASN A 126 13.56 12.00 -4.96
CA ASN A 126 13.79 13.13 -5.86
C ASN A 126 14.24 14.39 -5.12
N ALA A 127 13.69 14.65 -3.93
CA ALA A 127 14.11 15.76 -3.09
C ALA A 127 15.55 15.56 -2.56
N ILE A 128 15.89 14.35 -2.09
CA ILE A 128 17.25 13.98 -1.68
C ILE A 128 18.23 14.18 -2.83
N LYS A 129 17.90 13.69 -4.04
CA LYS A 129 18.73 13.88 -5.23
C LYS A 129 18.99 15.36 -5.51
N THR A 130 17.93 16.18 -5.46
CA THR A 130 18.05 17.64 -5.65
C THR A 130 18.97 18.29 -4.62
N VAL A 131 18.89 17.86 -3.35
CA VAL A 131 19.81 18.33 -2.30
C VAL A 131 21.23 17.83 -2.54
N ALA A 132 21.40 16.56 -2.89
CA ALA A 132 22.70 15.96 -3.14
C ALA A 132 23.45 16.69 -4.27
N ASP A 133 22.77 16.96 -5.39
CA ASP A 133 23.32 17.71 -6.52
C ASP A 133 23.70 19.14 -6.10
N ARG A 134 22.82 19.83 -5.37
CA ARG A 134 23.04 21.21 -4.92
C ARG A 134 24.25 21.37 -3.99
N TYR A 135 24.48 20.39 -3.10
CA TYR A 135 25.55 20.45 -2.11
C TYR A 135 26.75 19.57 -2.46
N SER A 136 26.74 18.97 -3.66
CA SER A 136 27.77 18.06 -4.18
C SER A 136 28.03 16.89 -3.21
N LEU A 137 26.96 16.30 -2.68
CA LEU A 137 27.02 15.13 -1.82
C LEU A 137 27.21 13.88 -2.68
N GLY A 138 28.27 13.11 -2.41
CA GLY A 138 28.51 11.84 -3.07
C GLY A 138 27.75 10.68 -2.43
N ILE A 139 27.38 10.82 -1.15
CA ILE A 139 26.65 9.81 -0.38
C ILE A 139 25.63 10.51 0.52
N VAL A 140 24.41 9.98 0.57
CA VAL A 140 23.39 10.38 1.55
C VAL A 140 22.97 9.15 2.34
N LEU A 141 23.08 9.21 3.66
CA LEU A 141 22.68 8.14 4.58
C LEU A 141 21.34 8.48 5.21
N ASP A 142 20.41 7.53 5.21
CA ASP A 142 19.15 7.66 5.94
C ASP A 142 19.27 6.99 7.31
N LYS A 143 19.22 7.78 8.38
CA LYS A 143 19.28 7.25 9.76
C LYS A 143 17.99 6.58 10.22
N SER A 144 16.92 6.64 9.42
CA SER A 144 15.64 5.99 9.70
C SER A 144 15.68 4.47 9.47
N ASN A 145 16.59 3.99 8.60
CA ASN A 145 16.65 2.60 8.14
C ASN A 145 17.68 1.76 8.91
N ASN A 146 17.65 1.78 10.24
CA ASN A 146 18.55 1.01 11.11
C ASN A 146 20.05 1.36 10.99
N ILE A 147 20.39 2.50 10.38
CA ILE A 147 21.76 3.02 10.39
C ILE A 147 21.98 3.74 11.71
N SER A 148 22.82 3.17 12.57
CA SER A 148 23.17 3.76 13.86
C SER A 148 24.14 4.93 13.69
N VAL A 149 23.61 6.15 13.66
CA VAL A 149 24.39 7.39 13.72
C VAL A 149 24.49 7.83 15.18
N ILE A 150 25.63 7.55 15.83
CA ILE A 150 25.84 7.84 17.27
C ILE A 150 25.99 9.35 17.52
N LEU A 151 26.66 10.06 16.60
CA LEU A 151 26.88 11.50 16.66
C LEU A 151 26.72 12.08 15.26
N LEU A 152 25.89 13.11 15.13
CA LEU A 152 25.69 13.85 13.89
C LEU A 152 25.88 15.34 14.15
N ASP A 153 26.91 15.93 13.54
CA ASP A 153 27.06 17.38 13.51
C ASP A 153 25.98 17.95 12.57
N LYS A 154 25.28 18.99 13.04
CA LYS A 154 24.18 19.65 12.31
C LYS A 154 24.58 20.07 10.89
N LYS A 155 25.85 20.37 10.62
CA LYS A 155 26.31 20.74 9.26
C LYS A 155 26.13 19.61 8.24
N PHE A 156 26.16 18.35 8.69
CA PHE A 156 25.97 17.16 7.86
C PHE A 156 24.52 16.64 7.89
N ASP A 157 23.63 17.27 8.66
CA ASP A 157 22.21 16.97 8.62
C ASP A 157 21.54 17.79 7.49
N TYR A 158 20.93 17.08 6.55
CA TYR A 158 20.23 17.66 5.40
C TYR A 158 18.72 17.45 5.48
N THR A 159 18.20 16.91 6.59
CA THR A 159 16.78 16.57 6.78
C THR A 159 15.86 17.74 6.46
N ASP A 160 16.07 18.89 7.11
CA ASP A 160 15.22 20.08 6.92
C ASP A 160 15.32 20.63 5.48
N ARG A 161 16.50 20.51 4.85
CA ARG A 161 16.68 20.95 3.45
C ARG A 161 15.89 20.09 2.47
N VAL A 162 15.79 18.79 2.72
CA VAL A 162 14.96 17.87 1.94
C VAL A 162 13.48 18.16 2.20
N LEU A 163 13.10 18.33 3.47
CA LEU A 163 11.73 18.68 3.85
C LEU A 163 11.26 19.99 3.18
N ASP A 164 12.11 21.01 3.14
CA ASP A 164 11.80 22.30 2.51
C ASP A 164 11.49 22.17 1.02
N ILE A 165 12.17 21.27 0.29
CA ILE A 165 11.88 21.01 -1.12
C ILE A 165 10.49 20.36 -1.23
N LEU A 166 10.22 19.33 -0.44
CA LEU A 166 8.96 18.61 -0.47
C LEU A 166 7.75 19.49 -0.12
N LEU A 167 7.89 20.37 0.87
CA LEU A 167 6.84 21.31 1.26
C LEU A 167 6.60 22.39 0.20
N LYS A 168 7.63 22.79 -0.55
CA LYS A 168 7.46 23.71 -1.70
C LYS A 168 6.76 23.02 -2.85
N ASP A 169 7.12 21.78 -3.15
CA ASP A 169 6.50 20.99 -4.21
C ASP A 169 5.02 20.72 -3.93
N GLN A 170 4.64 20.47 -2.67
CA GLN A 170 3.23 20.34 -2.27
C GLN A 170 2.43 21.64 -2.45
N LYS A 171 3.03 22.80 -2.20
CA LYS A 171 2.37 24.10 -2.43
C LYS A 171 2.18 24.40 -3.92
N ASN A 172 3.06 23.87 -4.75
CA ASN A 172 3.04 24.08 -6.21
C ASN A 172 2.20 23.04 -6.97
N LYS A 173 1.70 21.98 -6.30
CA LYS A 173 0.71 21.08 -6.90
C LYS A 173 -0.61 21.83 -7.12
N PRO A 174 -1.12 21.92 -8.36
CA PRO A 174 -2.46 22.46 -8.58
C PRO A 174 -3.49 21.62 -7.80
N LYS A 175 -4.40 22.28 -7.07
CA LYS A 175 -5.50 21.67 -6.31
C LYS A 175 -6.54 21.02 -7.23
N GLN A 176 -6.18 19.96 -7.94
CA GLN A 176 -7.07 19.17 -8.79
C GLN A 176 -6.93 17.69 -8.45
N GLU A 177 -7.41 17.27 -7.28
CA GLU A 177 -7.65 15.85 -6.97
C GLU A 177 -8.61 15.63 -5.78
N ALA A 178 -9.36 16.67 -5.37
CA ALA A 178 -10.34 16.57 -4.28
C ALA A 178 -11.76 16.16 -4.75
N SER A 179 -11.95 15.77 -6.02
CA SER A 179 -13.28 15.48 -6.58
C SER A 179 -13.40 14.13 -7.30
N ALA A 180 -12.50 13.17 -7.04
CA ALA A 180 -12.55 11.85 -7.68
C ALA A 180 -12.74 10.66 -6.72
N THR A 181 -12.77 10.86 -5.40
CA THR A 181 -12.87 9.73 -4.44
C THR A 181 -14.25 9.57 -3.78
N GLU A 182 -15.27 10.37 -4.15
CA GLU A 182 -16.63 10.18 -3.61
C GLU A 182 -17.46 9.13 -4.38
N ASN A 183 -16.94 8.56 -5.48
CA ASN A 183 -17.68 7.62 -6.32
C ASN A 183 -17.06 6.21 -6.44
N ALA A 184 -16.18 5.82 -5.51
CA ALA A 184 -15.58 4.47 -5.49
C ALA A 184 -16.25 3.51 -4.47
N GLY A 185 -17.41 3.89 -3.92
CA GLY A 185 -18.14 3.10 -2.90
C GLY A 185 -19.48 2.50 -3.35
N ARG A 186 -19.88 2.65 -4.61
CA ARG A 186 -21.08 1.97 -5.14
C ARG A 186 -20.64 0.72 -5.90
N PRO A 187 -21.19 -0.48 -5.60
CA PRO A 187 -21.01 -1.61 -6.49
C PRO A 187 -21.61 -1.20 -7.84
N VAL A 188 -20.77 -1.21 -8.88
CA VAL A 188 -21.25 -1.17 -10.26
C VAL A 188 -22.05 -2.45 -10.43
N ILE A 189 -23.38 -2.35 -10.34
CA ILE A 189 -24.25 -3.36 -10.91
C ILE A 189 -23.97 -3.28 -12.41
N GLU A 190 -23.12 -4.16 -12.90
CA GLU A 190 -22.87 -4.37 -14.31
C GLU A 190 -24.17 -4.88 -14.93
N ASN A 191 -25.01 -3.93 -15.35
CA ASN A 191 -26.21 -4.21 -16.10
C ASN A 191 -25.77 -4.62 -17.51
N LYS A 192 -25.42 -5.90 -17.66
CA LYS A 192 -25.13 -6.54 -18.94
C LYS A 192 -26.40 -6.49 -19.78
N LYS A 193 -26.59 -5.38 -20.50
CA LYS A 193 -27.46 -5.32 -21.67
C LYS A 193 -26.99 -6.44 -22.61
N ARG A 194 -27.79 -7.50 -22.68
CA ARG A 194 -27.71 -8.49 -23.76
C ARG A 194 -27.66 -7.71 -25.08
N PRO A 195 -26.70 -7.98 -25.98
CA PRO A 195 -26.91 -7.60 -27.37
C PRO A 195 -28.15 -8.35 -27.86
N ALA A 196 -29.10 -7.60 -28.40
CA ALA A 196 -30.20 -8.17 -29.16
C ALA A 196 -29.60 -8.86 -30.38
N ALA A 197 -29.26 -10.14 -30.23
CA ALA A 197 -28.87 -11.00 -31.32
C ALA A 197 -30.10 -11.24 -32.20
N ASP A 198 -30.06 -10.65 -33.39
CA ASP A 198 -30.73 -11.03 -34.62
C ASP A 198 -31.82 -12.11 -34.51
N ALA A 199 -33.06 -11.66 -34.29
CA ALA A 199 -34.26 -12.47 -34.50
C ALA A 199 -34.60 -12.65 -35.99
N LYS A 200 -33.72 -12.27 -36.92
CA LYS A 200 -33.94 -12.38 -38.38
C LYS A 200 -33.17 -13.50 -39.08
N SER A 201 -32.20 -14.12 -38.40
CA SER A 201 -31.37 -15.22 -38.95
C SER A 201 -31.78 -16.61 -38.48
N ARG A 202 -32.66 -16.73 -37.46
CA ARG A 202 -33.25 -18.02 -37.03
C ARG A 202 -34.49 -18.44 -37.81
N PHE A 203 -35.20 -17.51 -38.45
CA PHE A 203 -36.42 -17.84 -39.21
C PHE A 203 -36.16 -18.37 -40.63
N GLN A 204 -34.90 -18.34 -41.10
CA GLN A 204 -34.52 -18.87 -42.43
C GLN A 204 -33.90 -20.27 -42.38
N MET A 205 -33.51 -20.79 -41.21
CA MET A 205 -33.03 -22.17 -41.09
C MET A 205 -34.16 -23.18 -40.80
N GLU A 206 -35.27 -22.74 -40.21
CA GLU A 206 -36.39 -23.63 -39.85
C GLU A 206 -37.36 -23.89 -41.02
N THR A 207 -37.31 -23.08 -42.09
CA THR A 207 -38.10 -23.31 -43.32
C THR A 207 -37.38 -24.13 -44.39
N MET A 208 -36.10 -24.47 -44.18
CA MET A 208 -35.35 -25.35 -45.11
C MET A 208 -35.29 -26.82 -44.65
N GLU A 209 -35.48 -27.15 -43.38
CA GLU A 209 -35.48 -28.55 -42.91
C GLU A 209 -36.83 -29.28 -43.10
N THR A 210 -37.94 -28.58 -43.32
CA THR A 210 -39.26 -29.21 -43.54
C THR A 210 -39.61 -29.49 -45.01
N LYS A 211 -38.71 -29.20 -45.95
CA LYS A 211 -38.88 -29.51 -47.38
C LYS A 211 -37.98 -30.62 -47.93
N SER A 212 -37.13 -31.24 -47.11
CA SER A 212 -36.22 -32.33 -47.53
C SER A 212 -36.58 -33.71 -46.96
N THR A 213 -37.77 -33.86 -46.36
CA THR A 213 -38.33 -35.17 -45.96
C THR A 213 -39.78 -35.29 -46.44
N LYS A 214 -39.95 -35.26 -47.76
CA LYS A 214 -41.01 -35.98 -48.48
C LYS A 214 -40.51 -36.37 -49.86
#